data_AF-A0A958IN06-F1
#
_entry.id   AF-A0A958IN06-F1
#
_cell.length_a   1.000
_cell.length_b   1.000
_cell.length_c   1.000
_cell.angle_alpha   90.00
_cell.angle_beta   90.00
_cell.angle_gamma   90.00
#
_symmetry.space_group_name_H-M   'P 1'
#
loop_
_entity.id
_entity.type
_entity.pdbx_description
1 polymer ?
#
loop_
_entity_poly.entity_id
_entity_poly.type
_entity_poly.pdbx_seq_one_letter_code
_entity_poly.pdbx_strand_id
1 'polypeptide(L)' 'FGGFEVTPNIEIVGRFETFDPNTDVDEDGVNDITAGFVYKQFSGKVNHKLTAAIVIPSEQGESVKNTAFYTVWQIVF' A
#
# COMPACT_ATOMS: atom_id res chain seq x y z
N PHE A 1 6.30 5.87 -2.56
CA PHE A 1 5.08 5.47 -3.29
C PHE A 1 5.23 5.84 -4.75
N GLY A 2 4.92 4.93 -5.65
CA GLY A 2 4.78 5.18 -7.09
C GLY A 2 3.38 4.80 -7.55
N GLY A 3 2.82 5.54 -8.49
CA GLY A 3 1.51 5.30 -9.07
C GLY A 3 1.56 5.43 -10.59
N PHE A 4 0.81 4.57 -11.28
CA PHE A 4 0.62 4.63 -12.72
C PHE A 4 -0.87 4.71 -13.04
N GLU A 5 -1.27 5.80 -13.69
CA GLU A 5 -2.65 6.01 -14.13
C GLU A 5 -2.92 5.21 -15.41
N VAL A 6 -3.83 4.23 -15.33
CA VAL A 6 -4.23 3.41 -16.47
C VAL A 6 -5.36 4.08 -17.24
N THR A 7 -6.28 4.69 -16.50
CA THR A 7 -7.39 5.50 -17.03
C THR A 7 -7.63 6.66 -16.06
N PRO A 8 -8.36 7.73 -16.44
CA PRO A 8 -8.63 8.86 -15.52
C PRO A 8 -9.28 8.49 -14.19
N ASN A 9 -9.87 7.29 -14.12
CA ASN A 9 -10.58 6.78 -12.96
C ASN A 9 -9.81 5.64 -12.27
N ILE A 10 -8.71 5.12 -12.82
CA ILE A 10 -8.00 3.96 -12.30
C ILE A 10 -6.50 4.23 -12.25
N GLU A 11 -5.93 4.08 -11.06
CA GLU A 11 -4.50 4.18 -10.80
C GLU A 11 -4.01 2.90 -10.12
N ILE A 12 -2.94 2.31 -10.64
CA ILE A 12 -2.23 1.19 -9.99
C ILE A 12 -1.13 1.80 -9.14
N VAL A 13 -1.02 1.39 -7.88
CA VAL A 13 -0.05 1.93 -6.93
C VAL A 13 0.88 0.84 -6.42
N GLY A 14 2.13 1.22 -6.20
CA GLY A 14 3.16 0.39 -5.61
C GLY A 14 3.95 1.16 -4.55
N ARG A 15 4.36 0.46 -3.51
CA ARG A 15 5.33 0.96 -2.53
C ARG A 15 6.34 -0.14 -2.25
N PHE A 16 7.60 0.23 -2.22
CA PHE A 16 8.64 -0.59 -1.65
C PHE A 16 9.23 0.20 -0.49
N GLU A 17 9.29 -0.41 0.69
CA GLU A 17 9.91 0.16 1.87
C GLU A 17 10.92 -0.82 2.42
N THR A 18 12.07 -0.30 2.81
CA THR A 18 13.08 -1.05 3.55
C THR A 18 13.24 -0.36 4.88
N PHE A 19 13.04 -1.11 5.95
CA PHE A 19 13.29 -0.69 7.31
C PHE A 19 14.47 -1.48 7.86
N ASP A 20 15.55 -0.77 8.17
CA ASP A 20 16.74 -1.31 8.83
C ASP A 20 16.70 -0.83 10.29
N PRO A 21 16.23 -1.66 11.24
CA PRO A 21 16.29 -1.37 12.66
C PRO A 21 17.73 -1.59 13.14
N ASN A 22 18.68 -0.76 12.73
CA ASN A 22 20.02 -0.72 13.29
C ASN A 22 20.03 -0.07 14.71
N THR A 23 19.11 -0.53 15.55
CA THR A 23 19.01 -0.27 16.98
C THR A 23 18.83 -1.63 17.65
N ASP A 24 19.96 -2.22 18.05
CA ASP A 24 20.14 -3.38 18.93
C ASP A 24 18.82 -4.01 19.46
N VAL A 25 18.50 -5.21 18.97
CA VAL A 25 18.23 -6.42 19.79
C VAL A 25 17.98 -7.65 18.89
N ASP A 26 17.44 -7.50 17.68
CA ASP A 26 17.27 -8.60 16.71
C ASP A 26 17.48 -8.08 15.27
N GLU A 27 18.53 -8.51 14.57
CA GLU A 27 19.01 -8.01 13.25
C GLU A 27 18.07 -8.35 12.06
N ASP A 28 16.76 -8.23 12.23
CA ASP A 28 15.80 -8.57 11.19
C ASP A 28 15.38 -7.32 10.42
N GLY A 29 16.13 -7.02 9.35
CA GLY A 29 15.70 -6.04 8.36
C GLY A 29 14.35 -6.42 7.77
N VAL A 30 13.39 -5.48 7.76
CA VAL A 30 12.03 -5.68 7.26
C VAL A 30 11.87 -4.95 5.93
N ASN A 31 11.47 -5.68 4.89
CA ASN A 31 11.10 -5.11 3.61
C ASN A 31 9.61 -5.26 3.36
N ASP A 32 8.91 -4.16 3.10
CA ASP A 32 7.49 -4.18 2.77
C ASP A 32 7.27 -3.88 1.30
N ILE A 33 6.62 -4.81 0.60
CA ILE A 33 6.10 -4.61 -0.75
C ILE A 33 4.61 -4.36 -0.66
N THR A 34 4.17 -3.18 -1.06
CA THR A 34 2.75 -2.86 -1.23
C THR A 34 2.40 -2.81 -2.71
N ALA A 35 1.33 -3.50 -3.09
CA ALA A 35 0.72 -3.38 -4.42
C ALA A 35 -0.78 -3.10 -4.26
N GLY A 36 -1.34 -2.21 -5.09
CA GLY A 36 -2.74 -1.86 -4.97
C GLY A 36 -3.32 -1.19 -6.21
N PHE A 37 -4.62 -0.96 -6.15
CA PHE A 37 -5.35 -0.18 -7.13
C PHE A 37 -6.21 0.88 -6.44
N VAL A 38 -6.43 1.98 -7.15
CA VAL A 38 -7.25 3.10 -6.74
C VAL A 38 -8.28 3.33 -7.83
N TYR A 39 -9.55 3.36 -7.46
CA TYR A 39 -10.64 3.83 -8.31
C TYR A 39 -11.11 5.20 -7.85
N LYS A 40 -11.18 6.17 -8.76
CA LYS A 40 -11.61 7.55 -8.51
C LYS A 40 -12.88 7.82 -9.31
N GLN A 41 -13.93 8.30 -8.64
CA GLN A 41 -15.14 8.77 -9.28
C GLN A 41 -15.41 10.21 -8.84
N PHE A 42 -15.24 11.13 -9.78
CA PHE A 42 -15.51 12.54 -9.57
C PHE A 42 -16.93 12.85 -10.04
N SER A 43 -17.81 13.15 -9.09
CA SER A 43 -19.13 13.72 -9.35
C SER A 43 -19.08 15.16 -8.83
N GLY A 44 -19.58 16.14 -9.59
CA GLY A 44 -19.37 17.58 -9.31
C GLY A 44 -19.81 18.08 -7.93
N LYS A 45 -20.46 17.26 -7.11
CA LYS A 45 -20.81 17.54 -5.71
C LYS A 45 -20.18 16.59 -4.69
N VAL A 46 -19.67 15.44 -5.11
CA VAL A 46 -19.13 14.40 -4.23
C VAL A 46 -18.04 13.64 -4.98
N ASN A 47 -16.86 13.54 -4.40
CA ASN A 47 -15.76 12.76 -4.94
C ASN A 47 -15.62 11.47 -4.14
N HIS A 48 -15.65 10.34 -4.83
CA HIS A 48 -15.43 9.02 -4.25
C HIS A 48 -14.05 8.50 -4.66
N LYS A 49 -13.34 7.93 -3.70
CA LYS A 49 -12.09 7.22 -3.95
C LYS A 49 -12.13 5.88 -3.23
N LEU A 50 -12.04 4.80 -3.98
CA LEU A 50 -11.86 3.45 -3.44
C LEU A 50 -10.39 3.05 -3.62
N THR A 51 -9.76 2.52 -2.59
CA THR A 51 -8.39 2.00 -2.63
C THR A 51 -8.39 0.60 -2.09
N ALA A 52 -7.76 -0.34 -2.79
CA ALA A 52 -7.49 -1.67 -2.26
C ALA A 52 -6.01 -1.97 -2.46
N ALA A 53 -5.36 -2.51 -1.43
CA ALA A 53 -3.96 -2.86 -1.50
C ALA A 53 -3.63 -4.07 -0.63
N ILE A 54 -2.57 -4.76 -1.04
CA ILE A 54 -1.94 -5.85 -0.32
C ILE A 54 -0.54 -5.41 0.09
N VAL A 55 -0.16 -5.71 1.34
CA VAL A 55 1.17 -5.49 1.89
C VAL A 55 1.77 -6.85 2.20
N ILE A 56 2.95 -7.10 1.65
CA ILE A 56 3.70 -8.33 1.82
C ILE A 56 5.00 -7.96 2.54
N PRO A 57 5.12 -8.23 3.84
CA PRO A 57 6.37 -8.08 4.56
C PRO A 57 7.33 -9.22 4.20
N SER A 58 8.61 -8.90 4.20
CA SER A 58 9.74 -9.82 3.99
C SER A 58 10.82 -9.48 5.01
N GLU A 59 10.93 -10.29 6.05
CA GLU A 59 11.94 -10.17 7.10
C GLU A 59 13.13 -11.11 6.82
N GLN A 60 14.33 -10.75 7.26
CA GLN A 60 15.54 -11.58 7.10
C GLN A 60 15.70 -12.69 8.18
N GLY A 61 14.78 -12.83 9.13
CA GLY A 61 14.81 -13.82 10.23
C GLY A 61 13.62 -14.80 10.30
N GLU A 62 13.18 -15.20 11.52
CA GLU A 62 12.05 -16.13 11.72
C GLU A 62 10.76 -15.55 11.13
N SER A 63 10.54 -15.88 9.86
CA SER A 63 9.43 -15.53 8.97
C SER A 63 8.10 -15.23 9.70
N VAL A 64 7.85 -13.96 10.04
CA VAL A 64 6.51 -13.50 10.37
C VAL A 64 5.77 -13.19 9.07
N LYS A 65 4.96 -14.15 8.59
CA LYS A 65 4.12 -13.99 7.39
C LYS A 65 2.86 -13.18 7.71
N ASN A 66 3.01 -11.88 7.95
CA ASN A 66 1.90 -10.96 8.18
C ASN A 66 1.46 -10.24 6.91
N THR A 67 0.97 -11.00 5.92
CA THR A 67 0.35 -10.38 4.73
C THR A 67 -0.92 -9.64 5.15
N ALA A 68 -0.98 -8.34 4.87
CA ALA A 68 -2.15 -7.51 5.15
C ALA A 68 -2.87 -7.14 3.86
N PHE A 69 -4.18 -7.25 3.86
CA PHE A 69 -5.04 -6.73 2.79
C PHE A 69 -5.96 -5.67 3.39
N TYR A 70 -6.02 -4.50 2.76
CA TYR A 70 -6.90 -3.43 3.21
C TYR A 70 -7.66 -2.80 2.06
N THR A 71 -8.86 -2.33 2.39
CA THR A 71 -9.69 -1.51 1.51
C THR A 71 -10.06 -0.23 2.23
N VAL A 72 -10.05 0.89 1.51
CA VAL A 72 -10.41 2.21 2.01
C VAL A 72 -11.38 2.84 1.04
N TRP A 73 -12.55 3.21 1.53
CA TRP A 73 -13.49 4.04 0.79
C TRP A 73 -13.51 5.44 1.41
N GLN A 74 -13.07 6.41 0.61
CA GLN A 74 -13.03 7.82 0.97
C GLN A 74 -14.11 8.57 0.18
N ILE A 75 -14.89 9.36 0.89
CA ILE A 75 -15.91 10.25 0.32
C ILE A 75 -15.53 11.68 0.71
N VAL A 76 -15.38 12.55 -0.28
CA VAL A 76 -15.06 13.97 -0.09
C VAL A 76 -16.21 14.79 -0.66
N PHE A 77 -16.79 15.67 0.16
CA PHE A 77 -17.92 16.54 -0.16
C PHE A 77 -17.52 18.01 -0.09
#